data_AF-A0A4R4KYD9-F1
#
_entry.id   AF-A0A4R4KYD9-F1
#
_cell.length_a   1.000
_cell.length_b   1.000
_cell.length_c   1.000
_cell.angle_alpha   90.00
_cell.angle_beta   90.00
_cell.angle_gamma   90.00
#
_symmetry.space_group_name_H-M   'P 1'
#
loop_
_entity.id
_entity.type
_entity.pdbx_description
1 polymer ?
#
loop_
_entity_poly.entity_id
_entity_poly.type
_entity_poly.pdbx_seq_one_letter_code
_entity_poly.pdbx_strand_id
1 'polypeptide(L)'
;MGLTSSRESPFLGRKFRQPPTLPVERCVPSPAVQPADHAPFRSILARGGDSVRKTPNRTRVGRGAVGAVLAATLVAGFGPAAVAAPAASDVAAAPAAATPVTTLANWPSPSGSVKVNATVPVPSSGLDGGMKRYYGIGDGGQSEKQDPMFELAPGATLRNVIIGAPAGDGVHCKGNCTLINVWWEDVGEDAATFNGGSSYTVDGGGARSGSDKVFQHNGAGTVTIRNFRVENSGKLYRACGNCSTSHQRHVVLQNVTATKVKTLVGINSNWGDTARFSNITVVGDSGRKTKICTRFQGVKKGSEPKELGSGPDGKHCLYRDSDIAWR
;
A
#
# COMPACT_ATOMS: atom_id res chain seq x y z
N MET A 1 76.25 9.81 -53.45
CA MET A 1 75.08 10.74 -53.46
C MET A 1 74.26 10.41 -52.22
N GLY A 2 74.53 11.05 -51.08
CA GLY A 2 73.70 12.13 -50.51
C GLY A 2 73.01 11.62 -49.22
N LEU A 3 73.63 11.83 -48.05
CA LEU A 3 73.30 12.84 -47.02
C LEU A 3 72.03 12.56 -46.18
N THR A 4 72.28 12.10 -44.95
CA THR A 4 71.72 12.52 -43.64
C THR A 4 70.24 12.93 -43.51
N SER A 5 69.51 12.33 -42.56
CA SER A 5 68.85 13.10 -41.50
C SER A 5 68.30 12.21 -40.37
N SER A 6 68.80 12.45 -39.15
CA SER A 6 68.29 11.96 -37.88
C SER A 6 66.99 12.68 -37.51
N ARG A 7 66.04 11.99 -36.87
CA ARG A 7 65.07 12.59 -35.94
C ARG A 7 64.50 11.52 -35.00
N GLU A 8 65.11 11.40 -33.83
CA GLU A 8 64.45 10.91 -32.63
C GLU A 8 63.46 11.98 -32.15
N SER A 9 62.33 11.55 -31.59
CA SER A 9 61.39 12.41 -30.87
C SER A 9 60.95 11.73 -29.57
N PRO A 10 60.70 12.51 -28.51
CA PRO A 10 60.89 12.06 -27.14
C PRO A 10 59.60 11.53 -26.50
N PHE A 11 59.76 10.49 -25.69
CA PHE A 11 58.79 10.03 -24.70
C PHE A 11 58.55 11.12 -23.65
N LEU A 12 57.39 11.77 -23.68
CA LEU A 12 56.94 12.64 -22.59
C LEU A 12 56.37 11.78 -21.46
N GLY A 13 57.17 11.61 -20.40
CA GLY A 13 56.72 11.04 -19.13
C GLY A 13 55.66 11.93 -18.46
N ARG A 14 54.43 11.45 -18.38
CA ARG A 14 53.41 12.05 -17.49
C ARG A 14 53.64 11.57 -16.07
N LYS A 15 54.16 12.47 -15.21
CA LYS A 15 54.15 12.31 -13.75
C LYS A 15 52.70 12.19 -13.27
N PHE A 16 52.34 11.04 -12.71
CA PHE A 16 51.14 10.90 -11.88
C PHE A 16 51.33 11.78 -10.63
N ARG A 17 50.55 12.86 -10.50
CA ARG A 17 50.40 13.58 -9.24
C ARG A 17 49.43 12.79 -8.37
N GLN A 18 49.85 12.43 -7.16
CA GLN A 18 48.95 11.92 -6.12
C GLN A 18 47.91 13.00 -5.78
N PRO A 19 46.63 12.63 -5.55
CA PRO A 19 45.63 13.56 -5.06
C PRO A 19 45.95 13.99 -3.61
N PRO A 20 45.61 15.23 -3.21
CA PRO A 20 45.82 15.70 -1.85
C PRO A 20 44.96 14.91 -0.86
N THR A 21 45.60 14.44 0.21
CA THR A 21 44.94 13.86 1.38
C THR A 21 44.16 14.95 2.11
N LEU A 22 42.83 14.82 2.17
CA LEU A 22 41.97 15.68 2.99
C LEU A 22 42.18 15.34 4.48
N PRO A 23 42.22 16.34 5.37
CA PRO A 23 42.33 16.10 6.81
C PRO A 23 41.04 15.45 7.34
N VAL A 24 41.21 14.43 8.16
CA VAL A 24 40.14 13.74 8.88
C VAL A 24 39.63 14.67 9.98
N GLU A 25 38.50 15.33 9.73
CA GLU A 25 37.78 16.09 10.76
C GLU A 25 37.19 15.12 11.77
N ARG A 26 37.58 15.27 13.04
CA ARG A 26 37.07 14.47 14.15
C ARG A 26 35.62 14.87 14.42
N CYS A 27 34.70 13.91 14.38
CA CYS A 27 33.34 14.08 14.90
C CYS A 27 33.40 14.49 16.39
N VAL A 28 32.97 15.70 16.68
CA VAL A 28 32.64 16.14 18.04
C VAL A 28 31.24 15.63 18.36
N PRO A 29 31.03 14.84 19.43
CA PRO A 29 29.69 14.42 19.82
C PRO A 29 28.88 15.62 20.33
N SER A 30 27.69 15.83 19.78
CA SER A 30 26.71 16.79 20.32
C SER A 30 26.30 16.40 21.75
N PRO A 31 26.09 17.37 22.65
CA PRO A 31 25.63 17.10 24.00
C PRO A 31 24.20 16.55 23.99
N ALA A 32 23.98 15.51 24.81
CA ALA A 32 22.69 14.87 25.02
C ALA A 32 21.67 15.88 25.57
N VAL A 33 20.53 16.02 24.88
CA VAL A 33 19.36 16.74 25.39
C VAL A 33 18.69 15.85 26.44
N GLN A 34 18.61 16.34 27.66
CA GLN A 34 17.90 15.70 28.77
C GLN A 34 16.38 15.71 28.51
N PRO A 35 15.63 14.67 28.93
CA PRO A 35 14.18 14.67 28.84
C PRO A 35 13.58 15.67 29.83
N ALA A 36 12.67 16.52 29.35
CA ALA A 36 11.89 17.42 30.18
C ALA A 36 10.91 16.65 31.07
N ASP A 37 10.90 16.97 32.36
CA ASP A 37 9.98 16.47 33.36
C ASP A 37 8.52 16.78 33.00
N HIS A 38 7.69 15.74 32.86
CA HIS A 38 6.23 15.88 32.78
C HIS A 38 5.64 16.00 34.19
N ALA A 39 5.15 17.19 34.53
CA ALA A 39 4.27 17.41 35.67
C ALA A 39 2.87 16.78 35.43
N PRO A 40 2.22 16.20 36.45
CA PRO A 40 0.91 15.56 36.29
C PRO A 40 -0.22 16.59 36.24
N PHE A 41 -1.05 16.53 35.19
CA PHE A 41 -2.29 17.28 35.09
C PHE A 41 -3.32 16.77 36.10
N ARG A 42 -3.75 17.66 37.00
CA ARG A 42 -4.84 17.42 37.96
C ARG A 42 -6.20 17.42 37.24
N SER A 43 -6.97 16.37 37.52
CA SER A 43 -8.39 16.23 37.20
C SER A 43 -9.22 17.30 37.94
N ILE A 44 -10.01 18.09 37.20
CA ILE A 44 -11.05 18.96 37.76
C ILE A 44 -12.40 18.30 37.51
N LEU A 45 -13.05 17.94 38.62
CA LEU A 45 -14.40 17.41 38.73
C LEU A 45 -15.44 18.40 38.20
N ALA A 46 -16.37 17.87 37.41
CA ALA A 46 -17.60 18.52 37.01
C ALA A 46 -18.62 18.59 38.17
N ARG A 47 -19.25 19.76 38.33
CA ARG A 47 -20.60 19.98 38.88
C ARG A 47 -21.33 20.76 37.78
N GLY A 48 -22.48 20.35 37.24
CA GLY A 48 -23.76 20.11 37.93
C GLY A 48 -24.71 21.23 37.47
N GLY A 49 -25.80 20.88 36.79
CA GLY A 49 -26.75 21.87 36.26
C GLY A 49 -27.89 21.25 35.47
N ASP A 50 -28.89 20.77 36.21
CA ASP A 50 -30.19 20.33 35.71
C ASP A 50 -30.94 21.41 34.92
N SER A 51 -31.66 21.00 33.88
CA SER A 51 -32.96 21.63 33.57
C SER A 51 -33.87 20.67 32.80
N VAL A 52 -34.84 20.20 33.57
CA VAL A 52 -36.09 19.55 33.20
C VAL A 52 -36.84 20.36 32.13
N ARG A 53 -37.36 19.69 31.09
CA ARG A 53 -38.62 20.11 30.47
C ARG A 53 -39.44 18.91 29.99
N LYS A 54 -40.72 18.97 30.39
CA LYS A 54 -41.80 18.00 30.29
C LYS A 54 -42.13 17.54 28.87
N THR A 55 -42.59 16.29 28.79
CA THR A 55 -43.36 15.65 27.71
C THR A 55 -44.71 16.35 27.43
N PRO A 56 -45.40 16.01 26.33
CA PRO A 56 -46.41 14.96 26.45
C PRO A 56 -46.46 13.95 25.30
N ASN A 57 -46.97 12.81 25.72
CA ASN A 57 -47.28 11.57 25.01
C ASN A 57 -48.43 11.76 24.00
N ARG A 58 -48.39 11.07 22.86
CA ARG A 58 -49.60 10.82 22.04
C ARG A 58 -49.58 9.41 21.47
N THR A 59 -50.51 8.61 21.99
CA THR A 59 -50.91 7.27 21.60
C THR A 59 -51.82 7.28 20.36
N ARG A 60 -51.68 6.25 19.50
CA ARG A 60 -52.71 5.55 18.69
C ARG A 60 -51.98 4.50 17.84
N VAL A 61 -52.05 3.19 18.10
CA VAL A 61 -53.12 2.22 17.79
C VAL A 61 -53.65 2.32 16.36
N GLY A 62 -53.40 1.28 15.56
CA GLY A 62 -53.96 1.08 14.24
C GLY A 62 -53.51 -0.23 13.59
N ARG A 63 -54.16 -1.34 13.99
CA ARG A 63 -54.18 -2.62 13.26
C ARG A 63 -54.83 -2.42 11.89
N GLY A 64 -54.31 -3.08 10.85
CA GLY A 64 -54.96 -3.22 9.55
C GLY A 64 -54.32 -4.35 8.76
N ALA A 65 -54.94 -5.53 8.82
CA ALA A 65 -54.64 -6.69 8.00
C ALA A 65 -55.73 -6.83 6.94
N VAL A 66 -55.40 -6.85 5.64
CA VAL A 66 -56.12 -7.46 4.50
C VAL A 66 -55.14 -7.40 3.31
N GLY A 67 -54.95 -8.36 2.41
CA GLY A 67 -55.65 -9.61 2.15
C GLY A 67 -54.76 -10.53 1.30
N ALA A 68 -55.02 -11.82 1.46
CA ALA A 68 -54.53 -12.88 0.61
C ALA A 68 -55.22 -12.80 -0.77
N VAL A 69 -54.46 -13.01 -1.84
CA VAL A 69 -55.01 -13.41 -3.13
C VAL A 69 -54.49 -14.81 -3.42
N LEU A 70 -55.37 -15.80 -3.24
CA LEU A 70 -55.24 -17.11 -3.82
C LEU A 70 -55.46 -16.99 -5.34
N ALA A 71 -54.51 -17.47 -6.13
CA ALA A 71 -54.78 -17.91 -7.50
C ALA A 71 -54.25 -19.34 -7.63
N ALA A 72 -55.19 -20.29 -7.55
CA ALA A 72 -54.96 -21.69 -7.89
C ALA A 72 -55.26 -21.88 -9.38
N THR A 73 -54.26 -22.30 -10.15
CA THR A 73 -54.45 -22.88 -11.48
C THR A 73 -53.77 -24.24 -11.51
N LEU A 74 -54.58 -25.28 -11.46
CA LEU A 74 -54.25 -26.66 -11.80
C LEU A 74 -54.15 -26.78 -13.32
N VAL A 75 -53.00 -27.21 -13.84
CA VAL A 75 -52.92 -27.85 -15.16
C VAL A 75 -52.09 -29.12 -15.05
N ALA A 76 -52.63 -30.14 -15.70
CA ALA A 76 -52.27 -31.55 -15.70
C ALA A 76 -50.81 -31.87 -16.05
N GLY A 77 -50.38 -33.01 -15.53
CA GLY A 77 -49.03 -33.55 -15.69
C GLY A 77 -48.71 -34.09 -17.08
N PHE A 78 -47.41 -34.09 -17.34
CA PHE A 78 -46.72 -34.99 -18.27
C PHE A 78 -45.45 -35.46 -17.55
N GLY A 79 -45.16 -36.77 -17.66
CA GLY A 79 -44.18 -37.49 -16.84
C GLY A 79 -42.71 -37.11 -17.04
N PRO A 80 -41.80 -37.75 -16.30
CA PRO A 80 -40.39 -37.38 -16.29
C PRO A 80 -39.71 -37.86 -17.57
N ALA A 81 -39.31 -36.93 -18.44
CA ALA A 81 -38.30 -37.22 -19.47
C ALA A 81 -36.93 -37.27 -18.78
N ALA A 82 -36.41 -38.49 -18.60
CA ALA A 82 -35.04 -38.71 -18.17
C ALA A 82 -34.08 -38.16 -19.23
N VAL A 83 -33.52 -36.97 -18.97
CA VAL A 83 -32.41 -36.42 -19.74
C VAL A 83 -31.15 -37.08 -19.19
N ALA A 84 -30.57 -37.99 -19.98
CA ALA A 84 -29.27 -38.58 -19.69
C ALA A 84 -28.22 -37.46 -19.60
N ALA A 85 -27.56 -37.36 -18.45
CA ALA A 85 -26.41 -36.49 -18.27
C ALA A 85 -25.27 -36.94 -19.22
N PRO A 86 -24.57 -36.03 -19.93
CA PRO A 86 -23.38 -36.42 -20.64
C PRO A 86 -22.29 -36.76 -19.61
N ALA A 87 -21.72 -37.95 -19.74
CA ALA A 87 -20.56 -38.37 -18.97
C ALA A 87 -19.42 -37.36 -19.17
N ALA A 88 -18.98 -36.74 -18.07
CA ALA A 88 -17.78 -35.92 -18.07
C ALA A 88 -16.59 -36.82 -18.41
N SER A 89 -16.01 -36.62 -19.59
CA SER A 89 -14.73 -37.24 -19.94
C SER A 89 -13.64 -36.60 -19.08
N ASP A 90 -12.93 -37.43 -18.32
CA ASP A 90 -11.72 -37.06 -17.59
C ASP A 90 -10.63 -36.61 -18.59
N VAL A 91 -10.58 -35.30 -18.85
CA VAL A 91 -9.41 -34.69 -19.50
C VAL A 91 -8.39 -34.46 -18.39
N ALA A 92 -7.45 -35.40 -18.28
CA ALA A 92 -6.27 -35.24 -17.44
C ALA A 92 -5.59 -33.90 -17.79
N ALA A 93 -5.64 -32.96 -16.85
CA ALA A 93 -4.97 -31.67 -16.97
C ALA A 93 -3.46 -31.92 -17.10
N ALA A 94 -2.91 -31.57 -18.26
CA ALA A 94 -1.46 -31.50 -18.44
C ALA A 94 -0.84 -30.61 -17.34
N PRO A 95 0.36 -30.93 -16.84
CA PRO A 95 1.00 -30.14 -15.80
C PRO A 95 1.15 -28.71 -16.32
N ALA A 96 0.57 -27.75 -15.62
CA ALA A 96 0.71 -26.34 -15.93
C ALA A 96 2.20 -26.00 -15.98
N ALA A 97 2.68 -25.64 -17.17
CA ALA A 97 4.03 -25.11 -17.35
C ALA A 97 4.24 -23.96 -16.37
N ALA A 98 5.35 -24.01 -15.63
CA ALA A 98 5.74 -22.95 -14.72
C ALA A 98 5.75 -21.62 -15.47
N THR A 99 4.84 -20.71 -15.10
CA THR A 99 4.81 -19.36 -15.66
C THR A 99 6.17 -18.69 -15.44
N PRO A 100 6.76 -18.06 -16.48
CA PRO A 100 8.03 -17.36 -16.32
C PRO A 100 7.85 -16.28 -15.25
N VAL A 101 8.68 -16.34 -14.20
CA VAL A 101 8.79 -15.27 -13.20
C VAL A 101 9.25 -14.03 -13.96
N THR A 102 8.33 -13.10 -14.19
CA THR A 102 8.67 -11.82 -14.81
C THR A 102 9.60 -11.11 -13.83
N THR A 103 10.88 -10.98 -14.19
CA THR A 103 11.83 -10.20 -13.40
C THR A 103 11.28 -8.78 -13.28
N LEU A 104 10.94 -8.36 -12.06
CA LEU A 104 10.46 -7.00 -11.82
C LEU A 104 11.53 -5.98 -12.23
N ALA A 105 11.09 -4.80 -12.65
CA ALA A 105 11.99 -3.72 -13.04
C ALA A 105 13.01 -3.41 -11.92
N ASN A 106 14.25 -3.12 -12.32
CA ASN A 106 15.26 -2.58 -11.43
C ASN A 106 14.89 -1.17 -10.99
N TRP A 107 15.44 -0.73 -9.85
CA TRP A 107 15.30 0.65 -9.40
C TRP A 107 15.76 1.62 -10.50
N PRO A 108 14.90 2.56 -10.95
CA PRO A 108 15.22 3.44 -12.06
C PRO A 108 16.19 4.54 -11.63
N SER A 109 16.91 5.09 -12.60
CA SER A 109 17.60 6.37 -12.42
C SER A 109 16.65 7.51 -12.81
N PRO A 110 16.62 8.62 -12.06
CA PRO A 110 15.77 9.76 -12.41
C PRO A 110 16.22 10.43 -13.70
N SER A 111 15.27 10.85 -14.53
CA SER A 111 15.52 11.66 -15.72
C SER A 111 15.80 13.15 -15.41
N GLY A 112 15.54 13.55 -14.17
CA GLY A 112 15.71 14.89 -13.63
C GLY A 112 15.08 14.99 -12.25
N SER A 113 15.18 16.16 -11.60
CA SER A 113 14.65 16.37 -10.25
C SER A 113 13.75 17.61 -10.20
N VAL A 114 12.70 17.55 -9.38
CA VAL A 114 11.74 18.61 -9.11
C VAL A 114 11.62 18.73 -7.60
N LYS A 115 12.13 19.84 -7.05
CA LYS A 115 11.87 20.17 -5.65
C LYS A 115 10.45 20.74 -5.54
N VAL A 116 9.66 20.17 -4.64
CA VAL A 116 8.30 20.57 -4.35
C VAL A 116 8.29 21.29 -2.99
N ASN A 117 7.46 22.32 -2.86
CA ASN A 117 7.28 23.10 -1.63
C ASN A 117 5.84 23.07 -1.09
N ALA A 118 4.91 22.47 -1.81
CA ALA A 118 3.51 22.27 -1.42
C ALA A 118 2.92 21.10 -2.22
N THR A 119 1.83 20.49 -1.76
CA THR A 119 1.14 19.40 -2.46
C THR A 119 0.89 19.72 -3.93
N VAL A 120 1.26 18.79 -4.82
CA VAL A 120 1.01 18.89 -6.25
C VAL A 120 -0.37 18.30 -6.57
N PRO A 121 -1.36 19.11 -6.98
CA PRO A 121 -2.65 18.59 -7.41
C PRO A 121 -2.50 17.86 -8.75
N VAL A 122 -3.05 16.66 -8.85
CA VAL A 122 -3.11 15.87 -10.08
C VAL A 122 -4.57 15.83 -10.55
N PRO A 123 -4.90 16.48 -11.68
CA PRO A 123 -6.26 16.51 -12.20
C PRO A 123 -6.69 15.12 -12.71
N SER A 124 -7.99 14.95 -12.98
CA SER A 124 -8.54 13.70 -13.52
C SER A 124 -7.91 13.29 -14.86
N SER A 125 -7.37 14.24 -15.64
CA SER A 125 -6.57 13.96 -16.85
C SER A 125 -5.23 13.26 -16.56
N GLY A 126 -4.82 13.20 -15.29
CA GLY A 126 -3.58 12.55 -14.84
C GLY A 126 -2.33 13.42 -14.95
N LEU A 127 -1.20 12.81 -14.56
CA LEU A 127 0.14 13.36 -14.65
C LEU A 127 1.13 12.26 -15.03
N ASP A 128 1.92 12.51 -16.08
CA ASP A 128 3.14 11.74 -16.39
C ASP A 128 4.36 12.53 -15.93
N GLY A 129 5.09 12.00 -14.95
CA GLY A 129 6.28 12.63 -14.39
C GLY A 129 7.54 12.47 -15.24
N GLY A 130 7.49 11.68 -16.32
CA GLY A 130 8.63 11.45 -17.20
C GLY A 130 9.84 10.82 -16.50
N MET A 131 9.63 10.03 -15.44
CA MET A 131 10.64 9.48 -14.54
C MET A 131 11.47 10.53 -13.78
N LYS A 132 10.94 11.73 -13.57
CA LYS A 132 11.57 12.73 -12.69
C LYS A 132 11.42 12.34 -11.22
N ARG A 133 12.40 12.73 -10.41
CA ARG A 133 12.35 12.66 -8.95
C ARG A 133 11.68 13.89 -8.37
N TYR A 134 10.61 13.70 -7.61
CA TYR A 134 9.93 14.72 -6.82
C TYR A 134 10.32 14.56 -5.36
N TYR A 135 10.68 15.65 -4.68
CA TYR A 135 11.18 15.61 -3.30
C TYR A 135 11.03 16.96 -2.60
N GLY A 136 11.16 16.98 -1.27
CA GLY A 136 11.30 18.20 -0.49
C GLY A 136 10.07 18.63 0.31
N ILE A 137 9.09 17.72 0.48
CA ILE A 137 7.88 17.97 1.28
C ILE A 137 7.95 17.19 2.60
N GLY A 138 7.50 17.82 3.70
CA GLY A 138 7.60 17.26 5.04
C GLY A 138 9.01 17.32 5.65
N ASP A 139 9.17 16.71 6.81
CA ASP A 139 10.42 16.69 7.59
C ASP A 139 11.16 15.34 7.53
N GLY A 140 10.58 14.36 6.83
CA GLY A 140 11.10 12.98 6.75
C GLY A 140 10.74 12.12 7.96
N GLY A 141 9.89 12.63 8.87
CA GLY A 141 9.41 11.91 10.04
C GLY A 141 8.18 11.05 9.76
N GLN A 142 7.59 10.52 10.83
CA GLN A 142 6.39 9.66 10.83
C GLN A 142 5.14 10.40 11.34
N SER A 143 5.12 11.73 11.26
CA SER A 143 3.98 12.53 11.73
C SER A 143 2.77 12.34 10.80
N GLU A 144 1.61 12.00 11.36
CA GLU A 144 0.32 11.81 10.65
C GLU A 144 -0.27 13.11 10.05
N LYS A 145 0.43 14.24 10.15
CA LYS A 145 -0.04 15.56 9.70
C LYS A 145 0.79 16.14 8.55
N GLN A 146 1.65 15.33 7.93
CA GLN A 146 2.44 15.78 6.80
C GLN A 146 1.56 15.95 5.56
N ASP A 147 1.87 16.95 4.74
CA ASP A 147 1.21 17.12 3.47
C ASP A 147 1.65 16.03 2.48
N PRO A 148 0.74 15.51 1.63
CA PRO A 148 1.13 14.60 0.57
C PRO A 148 1.89 15.32 -0.53
N MET A 149 2.85 14.63 -1.16
CA MET A 149 3.54 15.11 -2.36
C MET A 149 2.57 15.34 -3.51
N PHE A 150 1.64 14.39 -3.72
CA PHE A 150 0.64 14.44 -4.77
C PHE A 150 -0.76 14.21 -4.21
N GLU A 151 -1.73 15.02 -4.60
CA GLU A 151 -3.15 14.78 -4.33
C GLU A 151 -3.89 14.53 -5.65
N LEU A 152 -4.38 13.30 -5.84
CA LEU A 152 -5.04 12.85 -7.05
C LEU A 152 -6.55 13.06 -6.95
N ALA A 153 -7.10 13.79 -7.92
CA ALA A 153 -8.53 13.88 -8.14
C ALA A 153 -9.13 12.50 -8.50
N PRO A 154 -10.44 12.27 -8.29
CA PRO A 154 -11.10 11.05 -8.73
C PRO A 154 -10.88 10.77 -10.22
N GLY A 155 -10.50 9.53 -10.54
CA GLY A 155 -10.19 9.05 -11.89
C GLY A 155 -8.75 9.33 -12.35
N ALA A 156 -7.96 10.08 -11.59
CA ALA A 156 -6.62 10.47 -12.01
C ALA A 156 -5.65 9.28 -12.09
N THR A 157 -4.72 9.37 -13.05
CA THR A 157 -3.56 8.48 -13.14
C THR A 157 -2.28 9.26 -12.90
N LEU A 158 -1.47 8.83 -11.94
CA LEU A 158 -0.08 9.28 -11.77
C LEU A 158 0.85 8.21 -12.37
N ARG A 159 1.76 8.59 -13.26
CA ARG A 159 2.68 7.64 -13.88
C ARG A 159 4.10 8.14 -14.03
N ASN A 160 5.05 7.21 -14.04
CA ASN A 160 6.47 7.47 -14.28
C ASN A 160 7.02 8.55 -13.35
N VAL A 161 6.94 8.30 -12.04
CA VAL A 161 7.37 9.24 -11.01
C VAL A 161 8.31 8.54 -10.06
N ILE A 162 9.39 9.22 -9.68
CA ILE A 162 10.22 8.85 -8.54
C ILE A 162 9.92 9.85 -7.42
N ILE A 163 9.74 9.37 -6.20
CA ILE A 163 9.48 10.15 -4.99
C ILE A 163 10.67 9.92 -4.06
N GLY A 164 11.44 10.98 -3.84
CA GLY A 164 12.61 10.98 -2.98
C GLY A 164 12.33 11.66 -1.64
N ALA A 165 13.21 11.43 -0.67
CA ALA A 165 13.12 12.05 0.66
C ALA A 165 13.48 13.56 0.60
N PRO A 166 12.87 14.40 1.46
CA PRO A 166 11.65 14.13 2.22
C PRO A 166 10.42 13.97 1.31
N ALA A 167 9.60 12.96 1.62
CA ALA A 167 8.46 12.53 0.80
C ALA A 167 7.08 12.88 1.38
N GLY A 168 7.03 13.54 2.55
CA GLY A 168 5.80 13.85 3.29
C GLY A 168 4.91 12.63 3.50
N ASP A 169 3.61 12.81 3.27
CA ASP A 169 2.60 11.74 3.27
C ASP A 169 2.32 11.23 1.83
N GLY A 170 3.38 11.09 1.04
CA GLY A 170 3.36 10.36 -0.23
C GLY A 170 2.30 10.84 -1.22
N VAL A 171 1.41 9.92 -1.63
CA VAL A 171 0.38 10.17 -2.65
C VAL A 171 -1.01 9.93 -2.07
N HIS A 172 -1.91 10.90 -2.17
CA HIS A 172 -3.31 10.77 -1.73
C HIS A 172 -4.25 10.56 -2.91
N CYS A 173 -5.06 9.51 -2.85
CA CYS A 173 -6.14 9.27 -3.81
C CYS A 173 -7.50 9.67 -3.22
N LYS A 174 -8.09 10.77 -3.74
CA LYS A 174 -9.40 11.29 -3.27
C LYS A 174 -10.61 10.54 -3.85
N GLY A 175 -10.38 9.73 -4.88
CA GLY A 175 -11.33 8.85 -5.52
C GLY A 175 -10.60 7.63 -6.10
N ASN A 176 -11.27 6.88 -6.98
CA ASN A 176 -10.59 5.84 -7.78
C ASN A 176 -9.35 6.44 -8.44
N CYS A 177 -8.19 5.81 -8.29
CA CYS A 177 -6.94 6.32 -8.84
C CYS A 177 -6.08 5.17 -9.39
N THR A 178 -5.16 5.52 -10.29
CA THR A 178 -4.18 4.58 -10.83
C THR A 178 -2.77 5.13 -10.64
N LEU A 179 -1.89 4.32 -10.05
CA LEU A 179 -0.46 4.60 -9.91
C LEU A 179 0.29 3.64 -10.83
N ILE A 180 0.99 4.15 -11.84
CA ILE A 180 1.71 3.32 -12.82
C ILE A 180 3.20 3.65 -12.76
N ASN A 181 4.05 2.66 -12.49
CA ASN A 181 5.50 2.84 -12.51
C ASN A 181 5.93 4.00 -11.58
N VAL A 182 5.43 4.00 -10.34
CA VAL A 182 5.74 5.00 -9.31
C VAL A 182 6.71 4.40 -8.28
N TRP A 183 7.75 5.15 -7.95
CA TRP A 183 8.88 4.65 -7.17
C TRP A 183 9.13 5.52 -5.94
N TRP A 184 9.06 4.94 -4.74
CA TRP A 184 9.38 5.61 -3.48
C TRP A 184 10.75 5.16 -2.98
N GLU A 185 11.73 6.05 -3.04
CA GLU A 185 13.10 5.76 -2.63
C GLU A 185 13.28 5.75 -1.13
N ASP A 186 12.43 6.49 -0.42
CA ASP A 186 12.31 6.54 1.02
C ASP A 186 10.87 6.94 1.35
N VAL A 187 10.12 6.04 1.97
CA VAL A 187 8.74 6.30 2.33
C VAL A 187 8.73 7.21 3.55
N GLY A 188 8.01 8.33 3.46
CA GLY A 188 7.78 9.25 4.57
C GLY A 188 6.83 8.64 5.61
N GLU A 189 5.66 9.25 5.82
CA GLU A 189 4.63 8.61 6.67
C GLU A 189 4.07 7.37 5.97
N ASP A 190 3.36 7.57 4.86
CA ASP A 190 2.92 6.52 3.93
C ASP A 190 3.44 6.78 2.50
N ALA A 191 3.51 5.73 1.67
CA ALA A 191 3.84 5.89 0.24
C ALA A 191 2.60 6.35 -0.54
N ALA A 192 1.46 5.72 -0.29
CA ALA A 192 0.18 6.20 -0.78
C ALA A 192 -0.98 5.86 0.15
N THR A 193 -1.94 6.77 0.20
CA THR A 193 -3.14 6.71 1.02
C THR A 193 -4.40 6.76 0.15
N PHE A 194 -5.19 5.70 0.21
CA PHE A 194 -6.43 5.53 -0.55
C PHE A 194 -7.62 5.99 0.30
N ASN A 195 -8.15 7.19 0.02
CA ASN A 195 -9.13 7.86 0.88
C ASN A 195 -10.58 7.76 0.39
N GLY A 196 -10.84 7.60 -0.92
CA GLY A 196 -12.20 7.59 -1.45
C GLY A 196 -12.35 6.82 -2.76
N GLY A 197 -13.57 6.39 -3.11
CA GLY A 197 -13.82 5.55 -4.27
C GLY A 197 -14.10 4.09 -3.88
N SER A 198 -14.02 3.20 -4.87
CA SER A 198 -14.29 1.77 -4.74
C SER A 198 -13.23 0.89 -5.39
N SER A 199 -12.33 1.45 -6.21
CA SER A 199 -11.27 0.70 -6.88
C SER A 199 -10.03 1.55 -7.11
N TYR A 200 -8.88 1.01 -6.73
CA TYR A 200 -7.57 1.63 -6.89
C TYR A 200 -6.61 0.62 -7.51
N THR A 201 -5.70 1.11 -8.35
CA THR A 201 -4.68 0.26 -8.99
C THR A 201 -3.30 0.82 -8.75
N VAL A 202 -2.38 -0.03 -8.33
CA VAL A 202 -0.94 0.17 -8.32
C VAL A 202 -0.35 -0.86 -9.28
N ASP A 203 0.28 -0.41 -10.36
CA ASP A 203 0.87 -1.28 -11.38
C ASP A 203 2.32 -0.88 -11.67
N GLY A 204 3.24 -1.78 -11.38
CA GLY A 204 4.67 -1.50 -11.52
C GLY A 204 5.18 -0.60 -10.40
N GLY A 205 6.49 -0.32 -10.44
CA GLY A 205 7.11 0.54 -9.44
C GLY A 205 7.63 -0.21 -8.21
N GLY A 206 7.97 0.55 -7.18
CA GLY A 206 8.46 -0.02 -5.94
C GLY A 206 8.58 0.99 -4.81
N ALA A 207 8.62 0.50 -3.58
CA ALA A 207 8.81 1.33 -2.38
C ALA A 207 9.85 0.72 -1.46
N ARG A 208 10.65 1.57 -0.81
CA ARG A 208 11.58 1.12 0.22
C ARG A 208 11.67 2.05 1.41
N SER A 209 12.23 1.53 2.50
CA SER A 209 12.51 2.28 3.74
C SER A 209 11.28 2.79 4.49
N GLY A 210 10.13 2.11 4.37
CA GLY A 210 8.92 2.51 5.10
C GLY A 210 8.87 2.01 6.53
N SER A 211 8.90 2.92 7.51
CA SER A 211 8.96 2.56 8.94
C SER A 211 7.74 1.76 9.41
N ASP A 212 6.52 2.19 9.06
CA ASP A 212 5.28 1.46 9.41
C ASP A 212 4.61 0.82 8.20
N LYS A 213 4.03 1.60 7.28
CA LYS A 213 3.18 1.09 6.19
C LYS A 213 3.49 1.80 4.87
N VAL A 214 3.49 1.05 3.77
CA VAL A 214 3.66 1.60 2.42
C VAL A 214 2.32 2.09 1.89
N PHE A 215 1.30 1.24 1.94
CA PHE A 215 -0.03 1.58 1.45
C PHE A 215 -1.06 1.57 2.57
N GLN A 216 -1.66 2.73 2.79
CA GLN A 216 -2.75 2.92 3.73
C GLN A 216 -4.09 2.97 2.98
N HIS A 217 -5.05 2.16 3.43
CA HIS A 217 -6.38 2.13 2.84
C HIS A 217 -7.41 2.61 3.86
N ASN A 218 -7.79 3.87 3.73
CA ASN A 218 -8.77 4.54 4.60
C ASN A 218 -10.19 4.45 4.03
N GLY A 219 -10.36 4.59 2.72
CA GLY A 219 -11.63 4.48 2.02
C GLY A 219 -12.19 3.06 1.95
N ALA A 220 -13.27 2.88 1.18
CA ALA A 220 -13.84 1.56 0.90
C ALA A 220 -13.29 0.98 -0.41
N GLY A 221 -13.63 -0.29 -0.68
CA GLY A 221 -13.43 -0.90 -1.99
C GLY A 221 -12.18 -1.77 -2.07
N THR A 222 -11.58 -1.86 -3.26
CA THR A 222 -10.50 -2.79 -3.56
C THR A 222 -9.25 -2.07 -4.06
N VAL A 223 -8.11 -2.34 -3.43
CA VAL A 223 -6.78 -1.94 -3.94
C VAL A 223 -6.15 -3.14 -4.64
N THR A 224 -5.82 -2.99 -5.93
CA THR A 224 -5.06 -4.00 -6.69
C THR A 224 -3.61 -3.54 -6.80
N ILE A 225 -2.68 -4.33 -6.28
CA ILE A 225 -1.24 -4.06 -6.31
C ILE A 225 -0.60 -5.14 -7.17
N ARG A 226 -0.02 -4.76 -8.30
CA ARG A 226 0.61 -5.70 -9.20
C ARG A 226 1.95 -5.24 -9.75
N ASN A 227 2.81 -6.21 -10.07
CA ASN A 227 4.14 -5.96 -10.62
C ASN A 227 5.01 -5.06 -9.73
N PHE A 228 4.85 -5.15 -8.41
CA PHE A 228 5.39 -4.19 -7.45
C PHE A 228 6.50 -4.81 -6.61
N ARG A 229 7.52 -4.01 -6.26
CA ARG A 229 8.56 -4.43 -5.33
C ARG A 229 8.56 -3.60 -4.04
N VAL A 230 8.73 -4.26 -2.91
CA VAL A 230 8.80 -3.61 -1.60
C VAL A 230 10.03 -4.08 -0.82
N GLU A 231 10.78 -3.15 -0.25
CA GLU A 231 12.04 -3.43 0.43
C GLU A 231 12.13 -2.70 1.79
N ASN A 232 12.56 -3.38 2.85
CA ASN A 232 12.79 -2.77 4.17
C ASN A 232 11.57 -1.98 4.68
N SER A 233 10.46 -2.68 4.95
CA SER A 233 9.26 -2.01 5.45
C SER A 233 8.53 -2.78 6.55
N GLY A 234 7.80 -2.06 7.40
CA GLY A 234 6.86 -2.68 8.34
C GLY A 234 5.77 -3.46 7.61
N LYS A 235 4.94 -2.78 6.81
CA LYS A 235 3.78 -3.35 6.13
C LYS A 235 3.69 -2.86 4.69
N LEU A 236 3.44 -3.75 3.72
CA LEU A 236 3.15 -3.30 2.35
C LEU A 236 1.76 -2.66 2.28
N TYR A 237 0.74 -3.27 2.87
CA TYR A 237 -0.64 -2.77 2.84
C TYR A 237 -1.31 -2.92 4.20
N ARG A 238 -2.03 -1.87 4.62
CA ARG A 238 -2.87 -1.88 5.81
C ARG A 238 -4.25 -1.29 5.50
N ALA A 239 -5.30 -2.10 5.70
CA ALA A 239 -6.66 -1.58 5.83
C ALA A 239 -6.76 -0.80 7.15
N CYS A 240 -7.25 0.45 7.15
CA CYS A 240 -7.29 1.23 8.39
C CYS A 240 -8.12 0.53 9.47
N GLY A 241 -7.54 0.33 10.66
CA GLY A 241 -8.17 -0.47 11.72
C GLY A 241 -8.95 0.32 12.77
N ASN A 242 -8.73 1.64 12.87
CA ASN A 242 -9.32 2.52 13.88
C ASN A 242 -9.70 3.90 13.28
N CYS A 243 -9.99 3.94 11.98
CA CYS A 243 -10.48 5.15 11.33
C CYS A 243 -11.82 5.62 11.92
N SER A 244 -12.12 6.90 11.75
CA SER A 244 -13.41 7.49 12.16
C SER A 244 -14.60 6.80 11.51
N THR A 245 -14.43 6.37 10.26
CA THR A 245 -15.41 5.56 9.52
C THR A 245 -14.83 4.16 9.26
N SER A 246 -15.61 3.14 9.63
CA SER A 246 -15.30 1.75 9.33
C SER A 246 -15.79 1.41 7.93
N HIS A 247 -14.94 0.77 7.13
CA HIS A 247 -15.27 0.31 5.79
C HIS A 247 -14.88 -1.16 5.64
N GLN A 248 -15.59 -1.86 4.78
CA GLN A 248 -15.12 -3.12 4.22
C GLN A 248 -14.11 -2.82 3.11
N ARG A 249 -12.93 -3.44 3.21
CA ARG A 249 -11.78 -3.17 2.34
C ARG A 249 -11.17 -4.46 1.83
N HIS A 250 -10.83 -4.46 0.55
CA HIS A 250 -10.23 -5.60 -0.10
C HIS A 250 -8.89 -5.23 -0.72
N VAL A 251 -8.00 -6.22 -0.81
CA VAL A 251 -6.72 -6.08 -1.49
C VAL A 251 -6.41 -7.30 -2.35
N VAL A 252 -5.80 -7.06 -3.51
CA VAL A 252 -5.34 -8.10 -4.43
C VAL A 252 -3.86 -7.84 -4.73
N LEU A 253 -2.99 -8.79 -4.40
CA LEU A 253 -1.55 -8.74 -4.72
C LEU A 253 -1.24 -9.73 -5.84
N GLN A 254 -0.58 -9.25 -6.91
CA GLN A 254 -0.21 -10.06 -8.07
C GLN A 254 1.22 -9.78 -8.49
N ASN A 255 2.08 -10.79 -8.60
CA ASN A 255 3.46 -10.59 -9.03
C ASN A 255 4.19 -9.52 -8.17
N VAL A 256 4.26 -9.78 -6.85
CA VAL A 256 4.89 -8.86 -5.88
C VAL A 256 6.15 -9.49 -5.33
N THR A 257 7.25 -8.74 -5.31
CA THR A 257 8.50 -9.15 -4.65
C THR A 257 8.70 -8.36 -3.36
N ALA A 258 8.96 -9.05 -2.26
CA ALA A 258 9.17 -8.45 -0.96
C ALA A 258 10.52 -8.87 -0.36
N THR A 259 11.28 -7.89 0.10
CA THR A 259 12.58 -8.10 0.75
C THR A 259 12.57 -7.41 2.11
N LYS A 260 12.86 -8.14 3.19
CA LYS A 260 12.90 -7.59 4.56
C LYS A 260 11.63 -6.80 4.94
N VAL A 261 10.45 -7.41 4.70
CA VAL A 261 9.16 -6.83 5.08
C VAL A 261 8.56 -7.61 6.24
N LYS A 262 8.08 -6.93 7.30
CA LYS A 262 7.53 -7.64 8.48
C LYS A 262 6.17 -8.29 8.18
N THR A 263 5.30 -7.60 7.45
CA THR A 263 3.98 -8.10 7.06
C THR A 263 3.61 -7.61 5.66
N LEU A 264 3.12 -8.45 4.75
CA LEU A 264 2.66 -7.92 3.44
C LEU A 264 1.31 -7.22 3.60
N VAL A 265 0.33 -7.91 4.16
CA VAL A 265 -1.05 -7.40 4.22
C VAL A 265 -1.62 -7.48 5.63
N GLY A 266 -2.19 -6.39 6.12
CA GLY A 266 -3.02 -6.34 7.33
C GLY A 266 -4.48 -5.98 7.02
N ILE A 267 -5.42 -6.86 7.36
CA ILE A 267 -6.88 -6.70 7.10
C ILE A 267 -7.71 -6.79 8.39
N ASN A 268 -8.90 -6.17 8.42
CA ASN A 268 -9.83 -6.25 9.54
C ASN A 268 -10.94 -7.28 9.27
N SER A 269 -10.74 -8.51 9.72
CA SER A 269 -11.62 -9.64 9.39
C SER A 269 -13.07 -9.47 9.88
N ASN A 270 -13.27 -8.79 11.02
CA ASN A 270 -14.59 -8.51 11.57
C ASN A 270 -15.42 -7.50 10.76
N TRP A 271 -14.80 -6.78 9.82
CA TRP A 271 -15.50 -5.89 8.88
C TRP A 271 -15.67 -6.52 7.49
N GLY A 272 -15.31 -7.80 7.33
CA GLY A 272 -15.45 -8.51 6.06
C GLY A 272 -14.33 -8.26 5.07
N ASP A 273 -13.20 -7.68 5.50
CA ASP A 273 -12.05 -7.43 4.64
C ASP A 273 -11.50 -8.75 4.06
N THR A 274 -10.98 -8.70 2.84
CA THR A 274 -10.31 -9.86 2.22
C THR A 274 -9.01 -9.47 1.51
N ALA A 275 -8.06 -10.39 1.49
CA ALA A 275 -6.80 -10.29 0.79
C ALA A 275 -6.59 -11.50 -0.13
N ARG A 276 -6.26 -11.25 -1.40
CA ARG A 276 -5.95 -12.29 -2.40
C ARG A 276 -4.52 -12.14 -2.88
N PHE A 277 -3.86 -13.26 -3.14
CA PHE A 277 -2.44 -13.29 -3.51
C PHE A 277 -2.23 -14.24 -4.68
N SER A 278 -1.33 -13.87 -5.58
CA SER A 278 -0.84 -14.76 -6.64
C SER A 278 0.56 -14.34 -7.05
N ASN A 279 1.47 -15.30 -7.21
CA ASN A 279 2.85 -15.05 -7.61
C ASN A 279 3.57 -14.03 -6.70
N ILE A 280 3.67 -14.36 -5.42
CA ILE A 280 4.40 -13.55 -4.44
C ILE A 280 5.78 -14.15 -4.23
N THR A 281 6.82 -13.34 -4.28
CA THR A 281 8.19 -13.76 -3.97
C THR A 281 8.68 -13.04 -2.73
N VAL A 282 9.06 -13.78 -1.69
CA VAL A 282 9.72 -13.24 -0.51
C VAL A 282 11.20 -13.61 -0.57
N VAL A 283 12.07 -12.61 -0.54
CA VAL A 283 13.52 -12.74 -0.77
C VAL A 283 14.29 -12.52 0.52
N GLY A 284 15.28 -13.40 0.76
CA GLY A 284 16.21 -13.29 1.87
C GLY A 284 15.57 -13.61 3.23
N ASP A 285 14.50 -14.40 3.24
CA ASP A 285 13.76 -14.78 4.44
C ASP A 285 13.58 -16.31 4.52
N SER A 286 14.70 -17.03 4.56
CA SER A 286 14.72 -18.49 4.71
C SER A 286 14.02 -18.97 5.99
N GLY A 287 13.97 -18.11 7.02
CA GLY A 287 13.25 -18.36 8.27
C GLY A 287 11.74 -18.12 8.20
N ARG A 288 11.21 -17.69 7.04
CA ARG A 288 9.77 -17.42 6.79
C ARG A 288 9.13 -16.54 7.87
N LYS A 289 9.84 -15.49 8.28
CA LYS A 289 9.41 -14.54 9.34
C LYS A 289 8.40 -13.51 8.83
N THR A 290 8.42 -13.20 7.54
CA THR A 290 7.45 -12.29 6.91
C THR A 290 6.04 -12.86 7.00
N LYS A 291 5.14 -12.15 7.67
CA LYS A 291 3.71 -12.50 7.71
C LYS A 291 3.05 -12.12 6.38
N ILE A 292 2.55 -13.10 5.62
CA ILE A 292 1.92 -12.82 4.32
C ILE A 292 0.59 -12.06 4.49
N CYS A 293 -0.28 -12.56 5.37
CA CYS A 293 -1.57 -11.93 5.64
C CYS A 293 -1.88 -12.02 7.13
N THR A 294 -2.06 -10.87 7.77
CA THR A 294 -2.38 -10.73 9.19
C THR A 294 -3.79 -10.18 9.34
N ARG A 295 -4.58 -10.85 10.18
CA ARG A 295 -5.96 -10.46 10.47
C ARG A 295 -6.01 -9.71 11.80
N PHE A 296 -6.77 -8.63 11.80
CA PHE A 296 -7.02 -7.79 12.96
C PHE A 296 -8.52 -7.72 13.27
N GLN A 297 -8.83 -7.39 14.52
CA GLN A 297 -10.11 -6.88 14.94
C GLN A 297 -10.08 -5.35 14.77
N GLY A 298 -10.73 -4.85 13.72
CA GLY A 298 -10.98 -3.43 13.54
C GLY A 298 -11.90 -2.89 14.64
N VAL A 299 -11.66 -1.66 15.06
CA VAL A 299 -12.31 -0.99 16.19
C VAL A 299 -12.71 0.43 15.81
N LYS A 300 -13.51 1.08 16.67
CA LYS A 300 -13.81 2.50 16.52
C LYS A 300 -12.55 3.33 16.79
N LYS A 301 -12.53 4.56 16.26
CA LYS A 301 -11.47 5.53 16.55
C LYS A 301 -11.27 5.73 18.05
N GLY A 302 -10.00 5.83 18.45
CA GLY A 302 -9.57 5.95 19.86
C GLY A 302 -9.29 4.63 20.55
N SER A 303 -9.30 3.51 19.83
CA SER A 303 -8.86 2.20 20.32
C SER A 303 -7.88 1.56 19.35
N GLU A 304 -7.01 0.69 19.87
CA GLU A 304 -6.04 -0.02 19.06
C GLU A 304 -6.61 -1.33 18.50
N PRO A 305 -6.46 -1.60 17.18
CA PRO A 305 -6.87 -2.87 16.60
C PRO A 305 -6.06 -4.03 17.17
N LYS A 306 -6.75 -5.11 17.58
CA LYS A 306 -6.11 -6.31 18.11
C LYS A 306 -5.70 -7.26 16.99
N GLU A 307 -4.47 -7.77 16.99
CA GLU A 307 -4.07 -8.87 16.09
C GLU A 307 -4.79 -10.17 16.49
N LEU A 308 -5.41 -10.83 15.51
CA LEU A 308 -6.14 -12.09 15.68
C LEU A 308 -5.34 -13.31 15.22
N GLY A 309 -4.41 -13.11 14.30
CA GLY A 309 -3.51 -14.15 13.78
C GLY A 309 -3.11 -13.92 12.33
N SER A 310 -2.16 -14.72 11.85
CA SER A 310 -1.62 -14.62 10.49
C SER A 310 -1.76 -15.93 9.72
N GLY A 311 -1.63 -15.88 8.40
CA GLY A 311 -1.70 -17.05 7.52
C GLY A 311 -3.00 -17.11 6.68
N PRO A 312 -3.11 -18.09 5.76
CA PRO A 312 -4.33 -18.29 5.00
C PRO A 312 -5.41 -18.89 5.91
N ASP A 313 -6.67 -18.48 5.72
CA ASP A 313 -7.79 -18.98 6.54
C ASP A 313 -9.01 -19.39 5.72
N GLY A 314 -8.90 -19.39 4.39
CA GLY A 314 -9.96 -19.78 3.47
C GLY A 314 -11.14 -18.80 3.39
N LYS A 315 -11.13 -17.69 4.14
CA LYS A 315 -12.24 -16.73 4.20
C LYS A 315 -11.81 -15.27 3.96
N HIS A 316 -10.78 -14.82 4.67
CA HIS A 316 -10.29 -13.45 4.63
C HIS A 316 -8.91 -13.37 4.00
N CYS A 317 -8.00 -14.25 4.40
CA CYS A 317 -6.68 -14.39 3.79
C CYS A 317 -6.71 -15.54 2.79
N LEU A 318 -6.81 -15.20 1.51
CA LEU A 318 -7.16 -16.12 0.43
C LEU A 318 -5.93 -16.38 -0.46
N TYR A 319 -5.12 -17.36 -0.06
CA TYR A 319 -3.97 -17.86 -0.83
C TYR A 319 -3.63 -19.29 -0.45
N ARG A 320 -2.81 -19.94 -1.28
CA ARG A 320 -2.20 -21.25 -1.06
C ARG A 320 -0.69 -21.09 -0.91
N ASP A 321 -0.03 -22.08 -0.33
CA ASP A 321 1.44 -22.05 -0.22
C ASP A 321 2.13 -21.92 -1.60
N SER A 322 1.52 -22.47 -2.66
CA SER A 322 2.00 -22.36 -4.03
C SER A 322 1.99 -20.93 -4.59
N ASP A 323 1.21 -20.02 -3.98
CA ASP A 323 1.19 -18.61 -4.38
C ASP A 323 2.41 -17.85 -3.85
N ILE A 324 3.17 -18.44 -2.90
CA ILE A 324 4.28 -17.80 -2.19
C ILE A 324 5.60 -18.56 -2.45
N ALA A 325 6.48 -17.95 -3.21
CA ALA A 325 7.86 -18.41 -3.36
C ALA A 325 8.76 -17.77 -2.30
N TRP A 326 9.50 -18.59 -1.56
CA TRP A 326 10.53 -18.14 -0.61
C TRP A 326 11.90 -18.36 -1.27
N ARG A 327 12.71 -17.29 -1.37
CA ARG A 327 13.99 -17.27 -2.08
C ARG A 327 15.12 -16.76 -1.19
#